data_AF-A0A2V5SK13-F1
#
_entry.id   AF-A0A2V5SK13-F1
#
_cell.length_a   1.000
_cell.length_b   1.000
_cell.length_c   1.000
_cell.angle_alpha   90.00
_cell.angle_beta   90.00
_cell.angle_gamma   90.00
#
_symmetry.space_group_name_H-M   'P 1'
#
loop_
_entity.id
_entity.type
_entity.pdbx_description
1 polymer ?
#
loop_
_entity_poly.entity_id
_entity_poly.type
_entity_poly.pdbx_seq_one_letter_code
_entity_poly.pdbx_strand_id
1 'polypeptide(L)'
;MKETNSAPTVSDFSSVISRIFRVACRWIFFAALIYAPWAYGATTSASIQVTDWILLAALVLWIVELLVSGRRRRFPKLLLFLTGALVCLGGWMVFNAKSIYDSDFFVFVPLRNFAPPLSGSVDYAISSAWMIRGALLLGVMWFVADLSQSDRWLLRLWYVIGVAGGSIAFLGLLQK
;
A
#
# COMPACT_ATOMS: atom_id res chain seq x y z
N MET A 1 10.85 51.84 4.77
CA MET A 1 11.46 50.59 4.28
C MET A 1 10.30 49.69 3.90
N LYS A 2 9.95 49.62 2.60
CA LYS A 2 8.79 48.85 2.12
C LYS A 2 9.21 47.38 2.05
N GLU A 3 8.57 46.52 2.83
CA GLU A 3 8.63 45.07 2.61
C GLU A 3 8.12 44.77 1.20
N THR A 4 9.03 44.39 0.32
CA THR A 4 8.69 43.86 -0.99
C THR A 4 8.11 42.47 -0.78
N ASN A 5 6.78 42.37 -0.77
CA ASN A 5 6.06 41.10 -0.97
C ASN A 5 6.44 40.56 -2.35
N SER A 6 7.50 39.77 -2.41
CA SER A 6 7.86 39.00 -3.60
C SER A 6 6.75 37.99 -3.87
N ALA A 7 6.19 38.03 -5.08
CA ALA A 7 5.17 37.08 -5.50
C ALA A 7 5.70 35.63 -5.34
N PRO A 8 4.88 34.69 -4.86
CA PRO A 8 5.30 33.32 -4.66
C PRO A 8 5.83 32.73 -5.97
N THR A 9 7.05 32.21 -5.91
CA THR A 9 7.70 31.59 -7.06
C THR A 9 7.11 30.20 -7.33
N VAL A 10 7.26 29.67 -8.54
CA VAL A 10 6.76 28.32 -8.91
C VAL A 10 7.31 27.23 -7.97
N SER A 11 8.52 27.41 -7.43
CA SER A 11 9.11 26.56 -6.40
C SER A 11 8.35 26.58 -5.08
N ASP A 12 7.81 27.73 -4.67
CA ASP A 12 7.03 27.85 -3.43
C ASP A 12 5.73 27.06 -3.54
N PHE A 13 5.04 27.15 -4.68
CA PHE A 13 3.82 26.38 -4.91
C PHE A 13 4.06 24.86 -4.91
N SER A 14 5.12 24.37 -5.57
CA SER A 14 5.49 22.95 -5.55
C SER A 14 5.79 22.45 -4.13
N SER A 15 6.45 23.28 -3.32
CA SER A 15 6.78 22.95 -1.93
C SER A 15 5.51 22.83 -1.04
N VAL A 16 4.54 23.72 -1.21
CA VAL A 16 3.27 23.69 -0.47
C VAL A 16 2.44 22.48 -0.89
N ILE A 17 2.32 22.24 -2.20
CA ILE A 17 1.61 21.09 -2.75
C ILE A 17 2.21 19.79 -2.21
N SER A 18 3.51 19.57 -2.37
CA SER A 18 4.16 18.35 -1.86
C SER A 18 3.97 18.14 -0.35
N ARG A 19 3.93 19.22 0.44
CA ARG A 19 3.63 19.15 1.87
C ARG A 19 2.21 18.67 2.15
N ILE A 20 1.21 19.18 1.43
CA ILE A 20 -0.19 18.78 1.57
C ILE A 20 -0.36 17.30 1.21
N PHE A 21 0.15 16.88 0.05
CA PHE A 21 0.09 15.49 -0.41
C PHE A 21 0.76 14.53 0.59
N ARG A 22 1.93 14.93 1.13
CA ARG A 22 2.64 14.15 2.16
C ARG A 22 1.81 13.98 3.43
N VAL A 23 1.17 15.05 3.91
CA VAL A 23 0.37 15.00 5.13
C VAL A 23 -0.91 14.19 4.90
N ALA A 24 -1.60 14.41 3.78
CA ALA A 24 -2.81 13.68 3.40
C ALA A 24 -2.57 12.17 3.32
N CYS A 25 -1.53 11.74 2.61
CA CYS A 25 -1.15 10.34 2.50
C CYS A 25 -0.94 9.67 3.87
N ARG A 26 -0.23 10.35 4.79
CA ARG A 26 0.04 9.84 6.14
C ARG A 26 -1.23 9.66 6.97
N TRP A 27 -2.15 10.61 6.89
CA TRP A 27 -3.42 10.51 7.58
C TRP A 27 -4.34 9.43 6.99
N ILE A 28 -4.37 9.29 5.67
CA ILE A 28 -5.11 8.20 5.01
C ILE A 28 -4.57 6.84 5.45
N PHE A 29 -3.25 6.69 5.54
CA PHE A 29 -2.64 5.47 6.06
C PHE A 29 -2.98 5.21 7.54
N PHE A 30 -3.00 6.24 8.39
CA PHE A 30 -3.41 6.09 9.79
C PHE A 30 -4.89 5.71 9.92
N ALA A 31 -5.75 6.26 9.07
CA ALA A 31 -7.14 5.83 8.99
C ALA A 31 -7.24 4.34 8.62
N ALA A 32 -6.42 3.87 7.67
CA ALA A 32 -6.34 2.45 7.32
C ALA A 32 -5.95 1.56 8.51
N LEU A 33 -4.96 1.99 9.31
CA LEU A 33 -4.49 1.26 10.50
C LEU A 33 -5.55 1.15 11.60
N ILE A 34 -6.41 2.16 11.76
CA ILE A 34 -7.52 2.13 12.71
C ILE A 34 -8.67 1.29 12.15
N TYR A 35 -8.96 1.44 10.85
CA TYR A 35 -10.06 0.73 10.19
C TYR A 35 -9.85 -0.78 10.12
N ALA A 36 -8.66 -1.23 9.71
CA ALA A 36 -8.40 -2.64 9.41
C ALA A 36 -8.74 -3.59 10.57
N PRO A 37 -8.33 -3.31 11.83
CA PRO A 37 -8.76 -4.10 12.98
C PRO A 37 -10.27 -4.21 13.19
N TRP A 38 -10.97 -3.07 13.09
CA TRP A 38 -12.42 -3.00 13.30
C TRP A 38 -13.20 -3.65 12.16
N ALA A 39 -12.61 -3.71 10.97
CA ALA A 39 -13.14 -4.42 9.81
C ALA A 39 -12.76 -5.92 9.83
N TYR A 40 -12.87 -6.58 10.99
CA TYR A 40 -12.50 -7.99 11.19
C TYR A 40 -11.07 -8.33 10.73
N GLY A 41 -10.12 -7.42 10.92
CA GLY A 41 -8.74 -7.60 10.47
C GLY A 41 -8.58 -7.70 8.95
N ALA A 42 -9.52 -7.14 8.17
CA ALA A 42 -9.55 -7.24 6.71
C ALA A 42 -9.57 -8.70 6.19
N THR A 43 -10.41 -9.54 6.80
CA THR A 43 -10.60 -10.96 6.44
C THR A 43 -11.81 -11.22 5.53
N THR A 44 -12.76 -10.28 5.47
CA THR A 44 -13.94 -10.38 4.59
C THR A 44 -13.66 -9.76 3.22
N SER A 45 -14.31 -10.24 2.15
CA SER A 45 -14.09 -9.73 0.79
C SER A 45 -14.30 -8.21 0.68
N ALA A 46 -15.35 -7.68 1.29
CA ALA A 46 -15.62 -6.24 1.31
C ALA A 46 -14.55 -5.44 2.08
N SER A 47 -14.11 -5.93 3.25
CA SER A 47 -13.07 -5.24 4.05
C SER A 47 -11.70 -5.28 3.37
N ILE A 48 -11.38 -6.36 2.65
CA ILE A 48 -10.18 -6.46 1.82
C ILE A 48 -10.21 -5.38 0.73
N GLN A 49 -11.30 -5.29 -0.04
CA GLN A 49 -11.42 -4.31 -1.11
C GLN A 49 -11.30 -2.86 -0.58
N VAL A 50 -12.00 -2.54 0.51
CA VAL A 50 -11.92 -1.20 1.12
C VAL A 50 -10.50 -0.90 1.59
N THR A 51 -9.83 -1.86 2.24
CA THR A 51 -8.44 -1.69 2.68
C THR A 51 -7.53 -1.46 1.50
N ASP A 52 -7.64 -2.27 0.44
CA ASP A 52 -6.83 -2.15 -0.76
C ASP A 52 -7.02 -0.79 -1.44
N TRP A 53 -8.25 -0.27 -1.51
CA TRP A 53 -8.52 1.09 -2.02
C TRP A 53 -7.90 2.19 -1.16
N ILE A 54 -8.00 2.09 0.16
CA ILE A 54 -7.40 3.08 1.07
C ILE A 54 -5.87 3.06 0.95
N LEU A 55 -5.26 1.86 0.89
CA LEU A 55 -3.81 1.71 0.71
C LEU A 55 -3.37 2.22 -0.65
N LEU A 56 -4.12 1.93 -1.73
CA LEU A 56 -3.85 2.44 -3.06
C LEU A 56 -3.89 3.97 -3.08
N ALA A 57 -4.93 4.59 -2.49
CA ALA A 57 -5.04 6.04 -2.41
C ALA A 57 -3.86 6.66 -1.65
N ALA A 58 -3.46 6.08 -0.52
CA ALA A 58 -2.28 6.52 0.21
C ALA A 58 -1.02 6.42 -0.67
N LEU A 59 -0.80 5.28 -1.35
CA LEU A 59 0.38 5.08 -2.19
C LEU A 59 0.43 6.01 -3.39
N VAL A 60 -0.69 6.22 -4.08
CA VAL A 60 -0.75 7.14 -5.23
C VAL A 60 -0.37 8.55 -4.80
N LEU A 61 -0.94 9.04 -3.69
CA LEU A 61 -0.61 10.36 -3.16
C LEU A 61 0.87 10.46 -2.78
N TRP A 62 1.45 9.40 -2.21
CA TRP A 62 2.87 9.34 -1.88
C TRP A 62 3.78 9.32 -3.11
N ILE A 63 3.41 8.59 -4.16
CA ILE A 63 4.17 8.55 -5.43
C ILE A 63 4.13 9.92 -6.09
N VAL A 64 2.96 10.56 -6.16
CA VAL A 64 2.81 11.93 -6.69
C VAL A 64 3.68 12.90 -5.90
N GLU A 65 3.67 12.79 -4.57
CA GLU A 65 4.52 13.61 -3.70
C GLU A 65 6.02 13.42 -3.95
N LEU A 66 6.45 12.19 -4.16
CA LEU A 66 7.83 11.86 -4.53
C LEU A 66 8.24 12.47 -5.87
N LEU A 67 7.37 12.36 -6.87
CA LEU A 67 7.59 12.90 -8.21
C LEU A 67 7.67 14.44 -8.19
N VAL A 68 6.77 15.09 -7.46
CA VAL A 68 6.72 16.56 -7.35
C VAL A 68 7.89 17.11 -6.52
N SER A 69 8.26 16.43 -5.42
CA SER A 69 9.33 16.90 -4.54
C SER A 69 10.74 16.54 -5.03
N GLY A 70 10.87 15.66 -6.03
CA GLY A 70 12.17 15.24 -6.58
C GLY A 70 13.10 14.58 -5.56
N ARG A 71 12.57 14.13 -4.42
CA ARG A 71 13.40 13.66 -3.31
C ARG A 71 13.96 12.27 -3.57
N ARG A 72 15.29 12.17 -3.64
CA ARG A 72 15.99 10.88 -3.59
C ARG A 72 16.05 10.39 -2.15
N ARG A 73 15.22 9.39 -1.84
CA ARG A 73 15.28 8.68 -0.56
C ARG A 73 16.32 7.57 -0.61
N ARG A 74 17.09 7.44 0.47
CA ARG A 74 18.08 6.38 0.64
C ARG A 74 17.38 5.11 1.12
N PHE A 75 16.79 4.38 0.18
CA PHE A 75 16.31 3.03 0.47
C PHE A 75 17.47 2.04 0.35
N PRO A 76 17.57 1.03 1.23
CA PRO A 76 18.59 0.00 1.11
C PRO A 76 18.36 -0.80 -0.18
N LYS A 77 19.42 -0.96 -0.97
CA LYS A 77 19.35 -1.68 -2.27
C LYS A 77 18.81 -3.11 -2.13
N LEU A 78 19.04 -3.75 -0.98
CA LEU A 78 18.51 -5.08 -0.67
C LEU A 78 16.97 -5.10 -0.63
N LEU A 79 16.34 -4.09 -0.03
CA LEU A 79 14.88 -3.98 0.01
C LEU A 79 14.31 -3.79 -1.40
N LEU A 80 14.97 -2.97 -2.23
CA LEU A 80 14.64 -2.81 -3.66
C LEU A 80 14.71 -4.16 -4.38
N PHE A 81 15.81 -4.87 -4.20
CA PHE A 81 16.03 -6.17 -4.83
C PHE A 81 14.98 -7.19 -4.39
N LEU A 82 14.73 -7.34 -3.09
CA LEU A 82 13.75 -8.29 -2.57
C LEU A 82 12.33 -7.96 -3.01
N THR A 83 11.95 -6.67 -3.00
CA THR A 83 10.63 -6.24 -3.46
C THR A 83 10.48 -6.51 -4.96
N GLY A 84 11.50 -6.16 -5.75
CA GLY A 84 11.52 -6.43 -7.19
C GLY A 84 11.44 -7.92 -7.49
N ALA A 85 12.25 -8.74 -6.81
CA ALA A 85 12.23 -10.20 -6.97
C ALA A 85 10.86 -10.78 -6.62
N LEU A 86 10.24 -10.35 -5.52
CA LEU A 86 8.92 -10.85 -5.11
C LEU A 86 7.82 -10.44 -6.10
N VAL A 87 7.88 -9.21 -6.62
CA VAL A 87 6.93 -8.73 -7.63
C VAL A 87 7.14 -9.43 -8.97
N CYS A 88 8.38 -9.67 -9.39
CA CYS A 88 8.69 -10.39 -10.62
C CYS A 88 8.29 -11.86 -10.53
N LEU A 89 8.58 -12.53 -9.42
CA LEU A 89 8.20 -13.93 -9.21
C LEU A 89 6.68 -14.09 -9.12
N GLY A 90 6.01 -13.27 -8.31
CA GLY A 90 4.55 -13.29 -8.19
C GLY A 90 3.87 -12.92 -9.51
N GLY A 91 4.36 -11.87 -10.18
CA GLY A 91 3.89 -11.46 -11.49
C GLY A 91 4.08 -12.54 -12.56
N TRP A 92 5.22 -13.23 -12.56
CA TRP A 92 5.44 -14.39 -13.43
C TRP A 92 4.45 -15.51 -13.15
N MET A 93 4.17 -15.82 -11.88
CA MET A 93 3.19 -16.84 -11.54
C MET A 93 1.78 -16.49 -12.02
N VAL A 94 1.36 -15.22 -11.91
CA VAL A 94 0.07 -14.75 -12.43
C VAL A 94 0.03 -14.75 -13.96
N PHE A 95 1.12 -14.32 -14.61
CA PHE A 95 1.19 -14.24 -16.07
C PHE A 95 1.21 -15.63 -16.72
N ASN A 96 1.83 -16.62 -16.06
CA ASN A 96 1.85 -18.01 -16.49
C ASN A 96 0.77 -18.86 -15.81
N ALA A 97 -0.36 -18.26 -15.43
CA ALA A 97 -1.48 -18.98 -14.81
C ALA A 97 -2.06 -20.05 -15.74
N LYS A 98 -2.34 -21.23 -15.18
CA LYS A 98 -2.75 -22.41 -15.94
C LYS A 98 -4.25 -22.49 -16.21
N SER A 99 -5.05 -21.97 -15.30
CA SER A 99 -6.49 -21.96 -15.43
C SER A 99 -7.12 -20.74 -14.77
N ILE A 100 -8.38 -20.54 -15.06
CA ILE A 100 -9.26 -19.62 -14.35
C ILE A 100 -10.45 -20.41 -13.83
N TYR A 101 -10.78 -20.21 -12.57
CA TYR A 101 -11.94 -20.80 -11.94
C TYR A 101 -13.18 -20.02 -12.37
N ASP A 102 -14.11 -20.71 -13.01
CA ASP A 102 -15.42 -20.20 -13.33
C ASP A 102 -16.37 -20.51 -12.17
N SER A 103 -16.84 -19.49 -11.46
CA SER A 103 -17.73 -19.64 -10.31
C SER A 103 -19.15 -20.03 -10.69
N ASP A 104 -19.58 -19.75 -11.93
CA ASP A 104 -20.95 -20.02 -12.38
C ASP A 104 -21.10 -21.51 -12.73
N PHE A 105 -20.04 -22.11 -13.26
CA PHE A 105 -20.00 -23.51 -13.66
C PHE A 105 -19.17 -24.41 -12.73
N PHE A 106 -18.54 -23.86 -11.68
CA PHE A 106 -17.68 -24.57 -10.72
C PHE A 106 -16.56 -25.39 -11.37
N VAL A 107 -16.02 -24.92 -12.51
CA VAL A 107 -14.98 -25.61 -13.29
C VAL A 107 -13.76 -24.73 -13.54
N PHE A 108 -12.59 -25.35 -13.65
CA PHE A 108 -11.37 -24.68 -14.06
C PHE A 108 -11.23 -24.71 -15.58
N VAL A 109 -11.32 -23.54 -16.21
CA VAL A 109 -11.12 -23.38 -17.65
C VAL A 109 -9.63 -23.14 -17.90
N PRO A 110 -8.96 -23.95 -18.75
CA PRO A 110 -7.54 -23.78 -19.02
C PRO A 110 -7.28 -22.47 -19.77
N LEU A 111 -6.25 -21.74 -19.34
CA LEU A 111 -5.77 -20.55 -20.04
C LEU A 111 -4.63 -20.91 -21.00
N ARG A 112 -4.40 -20.03 -21.98
CA ARG A 112 -3.27 -20.16 -22.88
C ARG A 112 -1.98 -19.85 -22.12
N ASN A 113 -1.26 -20.91 -21.75
CA ASN A 113 0.05 -20.81 -21.10
C ASN A 113 1.07 -20.21 -22.06
N PHE A 114 1.76 -19.14 -21.64
CA PHE A 114 2.87 -18.57 -22.40
C PHE A 114 4.12 -19.45 -22.35
N ALA A 115 4.36 -20.12 -21.22
CA ALA A 115 5.46 -21.07 -21.05
C ALA A 115 4.98 -22.32 -20.28
N PRO A 116 4.39 -23.31 -20.98
CA PRO A 116 3.85 -24.54 -20.37
C PRO A 116 4.81 -25.33 -19.45
N PRO A 117 6.13 -25.44 -19.73
CA PRO A 117 7.04 -26.20 -18.87
C PRO A 117 7.46 -25.43 -17.61
N LEU A 118 7.21 -24.12 -17.54
CA LEU A 118 7.61 -23.30 -16.40
C LEU A 118 6.50 -23.25 -15.34
N SER A 119 6.88 -23.01 -14.09
CA SER A 119 5.95 -22.84 -12.98
C SER A 119 5.03 -21.63 -13.21
N GLY A 120 3.79 -21.77 -12.77
CA GLY A 120 2.72 -20.79 -12.94
C GLY A 120 1.63 -21.07 -11.92
N SER A 121 0.79 -20.08 -11.62
CA SER A 121 -0.30 -20.26 -10.67
C SER A 121 -1.39 -21.17 -11.23
N VAL A 122 -2.16 -21.79 -10.33
CA VAL A 122 -3.30 -22.62 -10.74
C VAL A 122 -4.41 -21.71 -11.24
N ASP A 123 -4.85 -20.77 -10.40
CA ASP A 123 -5.96 -19.87 -10.71
C ASP A 123 -5.49 -18.44 -10.99
N TYR A 124 -5.89 -17.88 -12.13
CA TYR A 124 -5.54 -16.50 -12.51
C TYR A 124 -6.23 -15.43 -11.65
N ALA A 125 -7.54 -15.57 -11.40
CA ALA A 125 -8.35 -14.52 -10.77
C ALA A 125 -7.94 -14.28 -9.31
N ILE A 126 -7.79 -15.35 -8.54
CA ILE A 126 -7.33 -15.33 -7.16
C ILE A 126 -5.87 -14.86 -7.15
N SER A 127 -4.98 -15.47 -7.94
CA SER A 127 -3.55 -15.12 -7.89
C SER A 127 -3.30 -13.66 -8.25
N SER A 128 -4.03 -13.09 -9.22
CA SER A 128 -3.93 -11.67 -9.57
C SER A 128 -4.42 -10.76 -8.44
N ALA A 129 -5.53 -11.08 -7.78
CA ALA A 129 -6.03 -10.32 -6.63
C ALA A 129 -5.01 -10.33 -5.46
N TRP A 130 -4.47 -11.51 -5.12
CA TRP A 130 -3.43 -11.62 -4.09
C TRP A 130 -2.13 -10.92 -4.47
N MET A 131 -1.77 -10.92 -5.75
CA MET A 131 -0.59 -10.23 -6.25
C MET A 131 -0.74 -8.70 -6.15
N ILE A 132 -1.90 -8.16 -6.51
CA ILE A 132 -2.21 -6.72 -6.32
C ILE A 132 -2.12 -6.36 -4.84
N ARG A 133 -2.78 -7.13 -3.98
CA ARG A 133 -2.74 -6.92 -2.53
C ARG A 133 -1.32 -6.99 -1.97
N GLY A 134 -0.55 -7.99 -2.40
CA GLY A 134 0.87 -8.13 -2.06
C GLY A 134 1.68 -6.91 -2.49
N ALA A 135 1.48 -6.42 -3.71
CA ALA A 135 2.15 -5.23 -4.22
C ALA A 135 1.76 -3.96 -3.44
N LEU A 136 0.48 -3.81 -3.06
CA LEU A 136 0.02 -2.71 -2.20
C LEU A 136 0.68 -2.78 -0.82
N LEU A 137 0.70 -3.95 -0.17
CA LEU A 137 1.33 -4.14 1.13
C LEU A 137 2.84 -3.86 1.07
N LEU A 138 3.53 -4.35 0.04
CA LEU A 138 4.93 -4.03 -0.20
C LEU A 138 5.12 -2.52 -0.39
N GLY A 139 4.33 -1.88 -1.25
CA GLY A 139 4.37 -0.42 -1.43
C GLY A 139 4.19 0.33 -0.12
N VAL A 140 3.27 -0.12 0.73
CA VAL A 140 3.04 0.45 2.06
C VAL A 140 4.23 0.26 2.98
N MET A 141 4.95 -0.87 2.92
CA MET A 141 6.21 -1.05 3.66
C MET A 141 7.24 0.01 3.24
N TRP A 142 7.35 0.32 1.95
CA TRP A 142 8.23 1.39 1.46
C TRP A 142 7.78 2.76 1.94
N PHE A 143 6.48 3.01 1.93
CA PHE A 143 5.89 4.23 2.48
C PHE A 143 6.21 4.39 3.97
N VAL A 144 6.04 3.33 4.77
CA VAL A 144 6.35 3.33 6.20
C VAL A 144 7.85 3.50 6.44
N ALA A 145 8.71 2.88 5.63
CA ALA A 145 10.16 3.05 5.69
C ALA A 145 10.62 4.48 5.35
N ASP A 146 9.88 5.22 4.53
CA ASP A 146 10.08 6.66 4.37
C ASP A 146 9.55 7.45 5.56
N LEU A 147 8.34 7.11 6.03
CA LEU A 147 7.71 7.79 7.17
C LEU A 147 8.57 7.72 8.43
N SER A 148 9.22 6.57 8.66
CA SER A 148 10.09 6.31 9.81
C SER A 148 11.38 7.13 9.82
N GLN A 149 11.77 7.75 8.69
CA GLN A 149 12.91 8.67 8.65
C GLN A 149 12.66 9.99 9.37
N SER A 150 11.43 10.24 9.84
CA SER A 150 11.06 11.41 10.63
C SER A 150 10.58 11.00 12.02
N ASP A 151 11.36 11.33 13.05
CA ASP A 151 11.07 10.97 14.45
C ASP A 151 9.66 11.37 14.89
N ARG A 152 9.23 12.58 14.51
CA ARG A 152 7.87 13.08 14.82
C ARG A 152 6.76 12.21 14.24
N TRP A 153 6.94 11.71 13.03
CA TRP A 153 5.92 10.89 12.37
C TRP A 153 6.00 9.43 12.79
N LEU A 154 7.20 8.93 13.09
CA LEU A 154 7.40 7.63 13.70
C LEU A 154 6.68 7.53 15.05
N LEU A 155 6.80 8.55 15.91
CA LEU A 155 6.07 8.59 17.18
C LEU A 155 4.55 8.57 16.97
N ARG A 156 4.04 9.37 16.02
CA ARG A 156 2.61 9.35 15.67
C ARG A 156 2.14 7.99 15.19
N LEU A 157 2.94 7.29 14.37
CA LEU A 157 2.64 5.93 13.93
C LEU A 157 2.51 4.99 15.14
N TRP A 158 3.46 5.04 16.08
CA TRP A 158 3.39 4.24 17.31
C TRP A 158 2.15 4.54 18.15
N TYR A 159 1.78 5.82 18.30
CA TYR A 159 0.54 6.19 18.97
C TYR A 159 -0.69 5.59 18.29
N VAL A 160 -0.77 5.68 16.95
CA VAL A 160 -1.89 5.12 16.19
C VAL A 160 -1.97 3.60 16.35
N ILE A 161 -0.84 2.90 16.26
CA ILE A 161 -0.78 1.44 16.48
C ILE A 161 -1.21 1.10 17.91
N GLY A 162 -0.72 1.83 18.91
CA GLY A 162 -1.08 1.62 20.31
C GLY A 162 -2.56 1.86 20.59
N VAL A 163 -3.14 2.92 20.02
CA VAL A 163 -4.58 3.22 20.13
C VAL A 163 -5.43 2.14 19.43
N ALA A 164 -5.06 1.75 18.20
CA ALA A 164 -5.76 0.71 17.47
C ALA A 164 -5.71 -0.63 18.22
N GLY A 165 -4.52 -1.09 18.61
CA GLY A 165 -4.34 -2.33 19.37
C GLY A 165 -5.03 -2.28 20.74
N GLY A 166 -4.89 -1.16 21.47
CA GLY A 166 -5.57 -0.95 22.74
C GLY A 166 -7.09 -0.99 22.63
N SER A 167 -7.65 -0.43 21.55
CA SER A 167 -9.10 -0.47 21.30
C SER A 167 -9.63 -1.89 21.10
N ILE A 168 -8.90 -2.75 20.37
CA ILE A 168 -9.27 -4.16 20.17
C ILE A 168 -9.16 -4.92 21.49
N ALA A 169 -8.06 -4.72 22.23
CA ALA A 169 -7.84 -5.38 23.51
C ALA A 169 -8.94 -5.04 24.51
N PHE A 170 -9.33 -3.76 24.58
CA PHE A 170 -10.43 -3.30 25.43
C PHE A 170 -11.77 -3.93 25.03
N LEU A 171 -12.08 -4.00 23.73
CA LEU A 171 -13.26 -4.68 23.23
C LEU A 171 -13.25 -6.17 23.59
N GLY A 172 -12.10 -6.85 23.47
CA GLY A 172 -11.95 -8.25 23.87
C GLY A 172 -12.16 -8.48 25.38
N LEU A 173 -11.83 -7.50 26.23
CA LEU A 173 -12.12 -7.56 27.66
C LEU A 173 -13.61 -7.34 27.97
N LEU A 174 -14.31 -6.50 27.22
CA LEU A 174 -15.75 -6.27 27.39
C LEU A 174 -16.62 -7.44 26.90
N GLN A 175 -16.11 -8.22 25.94
CA GLN A 175 -16.82 -9.38 25.38
C GLN A 175 -16.68 -10.65 26.23
N LYS A 176 -15.92 -10.60 27.33
CA LYS A 176 -15.67 -11.72 28.24
C LYS A 176 -16.43 -11.54 29.54
#